data_AF-A0A6C0C2U3-F1
#
_entry.id   AF-A0A6C0C2U3-F1
#
_cell.length_a   1.000
_cell.length_b   1.000
_cell.length_c   1.000
_cell.angle_alpha   90.00
_cell.angle_beta   90.00
_cell.angle_gamma   90.00
#
_symmetry.space_group_name_H-M   'P 1'
#
loop_
_entity.id
_entity.type
_entity.pdbx_description
1 polymer ?
#
loop_
_entity_poly.entity_id
_entity_poly.type
_entity_poly.pdbx_seq_one_letter_code
_entity_poly.pdbx_strand_id
1 'polypeptide(L)'
;MLLRQLILILTGNFKIAFCQLKKVMTSLVVNMSEIVFLYILFTLIFCQYDHTHWNGIDEKDDDTFKKKFFNRLYFTSTTYSTVGYGDISPKSNSCRTMTILLQTLIIIEIVNLALHVKPGQ
;
A
#
# COMPACT_ATOMS: atom_id res chain seq x y z
N MET A 1 -14.92 16.00 -10.44
CA MET A 1 -15.44 14.79 -11.12
C MET A 1 -16.84 14.42 -10.65
N LEU A 2 -17.05 14.17 -9.35
CA LEU A 2 -18.39 13.91 -8.79
C LEU A 2 -19.37 15.08 -9.05
N LEU A 3 -18.93 16.33 -8.94
CA LEU A 3 -19.74 17.51 -9.29
C LEU A 3 -20.11 17.56 -10.79
N ARG A 4 -19.17 17.22 -11.68
CA ARG A 4 -19.39 17.18 -13.14
C ARG A 4 -20.29 16.00 -13.54
N GLN A 5 -20.19 14.88 -12.83
CA GLN A 5 -21.09 13.74 -12.95
C GLN A 5 -22.50 14.10 -12.47
N LEU A 6 -22.63 14.78 -11.32
CA LEU A 6 -23.89 15.35 -10.85
C LEU A 6 -24.52 16.28 -11.90
N ILE A 7 -23.73 17.18 -12.48
CA ILE A 7 -24.19 18.08 -13.56
C ILE A 7 -24.60 17.30 -14.82
N LEU A 8 -23.85 16.27 -15.23
CA LEU A 8 -24.18 15.43 -16.39
C LEU A 8 -25.42 14.55 -16.17
N ILE A 9 -25.65 14.10 -14.93
CA ILE A 9 -26.86 13.38 -14.51
C ILE A 9 -28.05 14.34 -14.51
N LEU A 10 -27.88 15.56 -13.99
CA LEU A 10 -28.91 16.60 -13.97
C LEU A 10 -29.26 17.12 -15.37
N THR A 11 -28.31 17.12 -16.32
CA THR A 11 -28.52 17.53 -17.72
C THR A 11 -29.03 16.40 -18.63
N GLY A 12 -29.37 15.23 -18.07
CA GLY A 12 -29.96 14.11 -18.82
C GLY A 12 -28.97 13.32 -19.69
N ASN A 13 -27.66 13.62 -19.63
CA ASN A 13 -26.64 13.01 -20.48
C ASN A 13 -26.07 11.73 -19.85
N PHE A 14 -26.98 10.80 -19.50
CA PHE A 14 -26.73 9.61 -18.67
C PHE A 14 -25.63 8.68 -19.21
N LYS A 15 -25.54 8.49 -20.54
CA LYS A 15 -24.51 7.63 -21.15
C LYS A 15 -23.09 8.13 -20.87
N ILE A 16 -22.88 9.45 -20.94
CA ILE A 16 -21.55 10.05 -20.72
C ILE A 16 -21.20 9.98 -19.24
N ALA A 17 -22.17 10.28 -18.35
CA ALA A 17 -21.98 10.17 -16.90
C ALA A 17 -21.59 8.73 -16.49
N PHE A 18 -22.29 7.71 -17.01
CA PHE A 18 -22.00 6.31 -16.71
C PHE A 18 -20.63 5.85 -17.26
N CYS A 19 -20.27 6.27 -18.48
CA CYS A 19 -18.97 5.97 -19.07
C CYS A 19 -17.82 6.56 -18.23
N GLN A 20 -17.97 7.81 -17.76
CA GLN A 20 -16.97 8.42 -16.90
C GLN A 20 -16.92 7.78 -15.50
N LEU A 21 -18.06 7.44 -14.91
CA LEU A 21 -18.09 6.73 -13.63
C LEU A 21 -17.37 5.38 -13.71
N LYS A 22 -17.62 4.60 -14.77
CA LYS A 22 -16.95 3.30 -14.96
C LYS A 22 -15.43 3.44 -15.05
N LYS A 23 -14.91 4.45 -15.77
CA LYS A 23 -13.47 4.72 -15.87
C LYS A 23 -12.84 5.00 -14.50
N VAL A 24 -13.50 5.79 -13.67
CA VAL A 24 -13.06 6.09 -12.30
C VAL A 24 -13.03 4.84 -11.46
N MET A 25 -14.11 4.05 -11.50
CA MET A 25 -14.19 2.80 -10.74
C MET A 25 -13.11 1.80 -11.18
N THR A 26 -12.86 1.66 -12.48
CA THR A 26 -11.76 0.82 -12.99
C THR A 26 -10.41 1.33 -12.51
N SER A 27 -10.14 2.64 -12.58
CA SER A 27 -8.87 3.21 -12.11
C SER A 27 -8.66 3.00 -10.61
N LEU A 28 -9.68 3.21 -9.78
CA LEU A 28 -9.61 2.95 -8.34
C LEU A 28 -9.32 1.48 -8.04
N VAL A 29 -10.01 0.56 -8.70
CA VAL A 29 -9.80 -0.89 -8.50
C VAL A 29 -8.38 -1.29 -8.88
N VAL A 30 -7.83 -0.76 -9.98
CA VAL A 30 -6.46 -1.05 -10.42
C VAL A 30 -5.43 -0.55 -9.40
N ASN A 31 -5.51 0.70 -8.96
CA ASN A 31 -4.58 1.25 -7.95
C ASN A 31 -4.66 0.47 -6.62
N MET A 32 -5.87 0.11 -6.18
CA MET A 32 -6.04 -0.70 -4.96
C MET A 32 -5.43 -2.10 -5.11
N SER A 33 -5.49 -2.69 -6.31
CA SER A 33 -4.87 -3.99 -6.57
C SER A 33 -3.34 -3.93 -6.58
N GLU A 34 -2.76 -2.83 -7.06
CA GLU A 34 -1.30 -2.58 -7.01
C GLU A 34 -0.81 -2.42 -5.57
N ILE A 35 -1.53 -1.63 -4.76
CA ILE A 35 -1.27 -1.46 -3.32
C ILE A 35 -1.25 -2.81 -2.60
N VAL A 36 -2.27 -3.64 -2.81
CA VAL A 36 -2.36 -4.98 -2.20
C VAL A 36 -1.21 -5.87 -2.68
N PHE A 37 -0.85 -5.80 -3.96
CA PHE A 37 0.26 -6.58 -4.51
C PHE A 37 1.60 -6.19 -3.88
N LEU A 38 1.93 -4.90 -3.80
CA LEU A 38 3.17 -4.44 -3.16
C LEU A 38 3.21 -4.79 -1.67
N TYR A 39 2.08 -4.64 -0.98
CA TYR A 39 1.98 -5.00 0.43
C TYR A 39 2.35 -6.47 0.70
N ILE A 40 1.83 -7.40 -0.11
CA ILE A 40 2.18 -8.82 -0.01
C ILE A 40 3.63 -9.07 -0.44
N LEU A 41 4.07 -8.46 -1.54
CA LEU A 41 5.43 -8.60 -2.05
C LEU A 41 6.48 -8.20 -1.00
N PHE A 42 6.32 -7.03 -0.36
CA PHE A 42 7.25 -6.57 0.67
C PHE A 42 7.20 -7.43 1.93
N THR A 43 6.02 -7.91 2.32
CA THR A 43 5.91 -8.88 3.43
C THR A 43 6.75 -10.14 3.15
N LEU A 44 6.68 -10.67 1.92
CA LEU A 44 7.47 -11.84 1.51
C LEU A 44 8.97 -11.56 1.43
N ILE A 45 9.36 -10.36 0.97
CA ILE A 45 10.77 -9.89 0.98
C ILE A 45 11.29 -9.84 2.43
N PHE A 46 10.51 -9.27 3.36
CA PHE A 46 10.90 -9.20 4.76
C PHE A 46 10.98 -10.56 5.44
N CYS A 47 10.21 -11.55 4.99
CA CYS A 47 10.31 -12.93 5.47
C CYS A 47 11.66 -13.60 5.14
N GLN A 48 12.45 -13.05 4.21
CA GLN A 48 13.81 -13.53 3.95
C GLN A 48 14.79 -13.17 5.07
N TYR A 49 14.44 -12.21 5.93
CA TYR A 49 15.27 -11.74 7.04
C TYR A 49 14.82 -12.39 8.35
N ASP A 50 15.75 -13.09 9.00
CA ASP A 50 15.55 -13.62 10.36
C ASP A 50 15.57 -12.53 11.43
N HIS A 51 15.25 -12.91 12.67
CA HIS A 51 15.20 -12.04 13.85
C HIS A 51 16.46 -11.19 14.08
N THR A 52 17.65 -11.62 13.63
CA THR A 52 18.90 -10.86 13.86
C THR A 52 18.93 -9.52 13.13
N HIS A 53 18.11 -9.39 12.08
CA HIS A 53 17.97 -8.19 11.27
C HIS A 53 16.95 -7.19 11.82
N TRP A 54 16.26 -7.52 12.92
CA TRP A 54 15.18 -6.72 13.49
C TRP A 54 15.46 -6.39 14.96
N ASN A 55 14.94 -5.26 15.42
CA ASN A 55 14.74 -4.99 16.84
C ASN A 55 13.31 -5.37 17.19
N GLY A 56 13.08 -5.87 18.41
CA GLY A 56 11.74 -6.21 18.91
C GLY A 56 11.21 -7.58 18.47
N ILE A 57 12.04 -8.41 17.83
CA ILE A 57 11.73 -9.80 17.50
C ILE A 57 12.82 -10.68 18.10
N ASP A 58 12.41 -11.58 19.01
CA ASP A 58 13.28 -12.60 19.58
C ASP A 58 13.30 -13.86 18.69
N GLU A 59 14.34 -14.68 18.82
CA GLU A 59 14.46 -15.96 18.11
C GLU A 59 13.24 -16.87 18.28
N LYS A 60 12.70 -16.97 19.51
CA LYS A 60 11.49 -17.75 19.84
C LYS A 60 10.24 -17.29 19.09
N ASP A 61 10.20 -16.02 18.68
CA ASP A 61 9.09 -15.39 17.96
C ASP A 61 9.33 -15.43 16.44
N ASP A 62 10.40 -16.09 16.01
CA ASP A 62 10.81 -16.22 14.61
C ASP A 62 11.19 -17.65 14.19
N ASP A 63 11.01 -18.60 15.11
CA ASP A 63 11.37 -20.03 14.98
C ASP A 63 10.60 -20.78 13.87
N THR A 64 9.40 -20.32 13.56
CA THR A 64 8.48 -20.95 12.61
C THR A 64 8.10 -19.96 11.52
N PHE A 65 7.90 -20.47 10.31
CA PHE A 65 7.47 -19.65 9.18
C PHE A 65 6.21 -18.84 9.48
N LYS A 66 5.25 -19.43 10.20
CA LYS A 66 4.01 -18.76 10.59
C LYS A 66 4.27 -17.52 11.46
N LYS A 67 5.03 -17.65 12.55
CA LYS A 67 5.34 -16.51 13.44
C LYS A 67 6.13 -15.43 12.69
N LYS A 68 7.15 -15.85 11.93
CA LYS A 68 7.93 -14.97 11.07
C LYS A 68 7.03 -14.16 10.13
N PHE A 69 6.17 -14.84 9.38
CA PHE A 69 5.23 -14.22 8.45
C PHE A 69 4.32 -13.21 9.14
N PHE A 70 3.70 -13.55 10.27
CA PHE A 70 2.81 -12.63 10.98
C PHE A 70 3.54 -11.41 11.54
N ASN A 71 4.75 -11.57 12.08
CA ASN A 71 5.57 -10.46 12.53
C ASN A 71 5.94 -9.52 11.38
N ARG A 72 6.26 -10.07 10.20
CA ARG A 72 6.65 -9.27 9.02
C ARG A 72 5.44 -8.62 8.36
N LEU A 73 4.30 -9.30 8.34
CA LEU A 73 3.02 -8.76 7.91
C LEU A 73 2.60 -7.59 8.81
N TYR A 74 2.72 -7.75 10.13
CA TYR A 74 2.44 -6.70 11.10
C TYR A 74 3.35 -5.47 10.90
N PHE A 75 4.66 -5.67 10.80
CA PHE A 75 5.60 -4.58 10.50
C PHE A 75 5.27 -3.88 9.16
N THR A 76 4.94 -4.66 8.14
CA THR A 76 4.55 -4.11 6.83
C THR A 76 3.25 -3.31 6.96
N SER A 77 2.25 -3.78 7.71
CA SER A 77 1.00 -3.05 7.97
C SER A 77 1.22 -1.71 8.66
N THR A 78 2.02 -1.67 9.72
CA THR A 78 2.25 -0.44 10.49
C THR A 78 3.06 0.57 9.70
N THR A 79 4.00 0.10 8.87
CA THR A 79 4.76 0.95 7.94
C THR A 79 3.89 1.45 6.79
N TYR A 80 3.12 0.56 6.16
CA TYR A 80 2.28 0.89 5.00
C TYR A 80 1.17 1.87 5.34
N SER A 81 0.56 1.72 6.52
CA SER A 81 -0.43 2.66 7.06
C SER A 81 0.18 3.97 7.57
N THR A 82 1.50 4.10 7.57
CA THR A 82 2.26 5.24 8.14
C THR A 82 2.02 5.46 9.65
N VAL A 83 1.48 4.46 10.35
CA VAL A 83 1.25 4.51 11.80
C VAL A 83 2.57 4.35 12.56
N GLY A 84 3.40 3.38 12.17
CA GLY A 84 4.76 3.20 12.67
C GLY A 84 4.91 3.12 14.20
N TYR A 85 4.30 2.13 14.86
CA TYR A 85 4.39 1.97 16.32
C TYR A 85 5.83 1.89 16.88
N GLY A 86 6.78 1.39 16.09
CA GLY A 86 8.21 1.38 16.43
C GLY A 86 8.66 0.27 17.39
N ASP A 87 7.73 -0.62 17.77
CA ASP A 87 7.98 -1.85 18.54
C ASP A 87 8.84 -2.86 17.75
N ILE A 88 8.59 -2.98 16.44
CA ILE A 88 9.45 -3.73 15.51
C ILE A 88 10.11 -2.75 14.55
N SER A 89 11.45 -2.82 14.41
CA SER A 89 12.19 -1.93 13.51
C SER A 89 13.40 -2.60 12.85
N PRO A 90 13.81 -2.19 11.64
CA PRO A 90 14.94 -2.78 10.95
C PRO A 90 16.27 -2.41 11.63
N LYS A 91 17.05 -3.43 12.01
CA LYS A 91 18.36 -3.29 12.64
C LYS A 91 19.49 -3.24 11.60
N SER A 92 19.47 -4.14 10.61
CA SER A 92 20.52 -4.21 9.59
C SER A 92 20.36 -3.15 8.49
N ASN A 93 21.47 -2.77 7.86
CA ASN A 93 21.47 -1.81 6.76
C ASN A 93 20.62 -2.32 5.56
N SER A 94 20.70 -3.60 5.24
CA SER A 94 19.89 -4.21 4.18
C SER A 94 18.38 -4.07 4.44
N CYS A 95 17.93 -4.40 5.66
CA CYS A 95 16.53 -4.32 6.04
C CYS A 95 16.04 -2.86 6.09
N ARG A 96 16.90 -1.93 6.52
CA ARG A 96 16.64 -0.49 6.49
C ARG A 96 16.46 0.00 5.05
N THR A 97 17.33 -0.39 4.13
CA THR A 97 17.20 -0.02 2.71
C THR A 97 15.88 -0.53 2.12
N MET A 98 15.48 -1.77 2.42
CA MET A 98 14.19 -2.31 1.97
C MET A 98 13.00 -1.54 2.56
N THR A 99 13.09 -1.12 3.81
CA THR A 99 12.06 -0.29 4.46
C THR A 99 11.95 1.09 3.82
N ILE A 100 13.08 1.71 3.47
CA ILE A 100 13.10 3.00 2.75
C ILE A 100 12.44 2.83 1.37
N LEU A 101 12.78 1.77 0.63
CA LEU A 101 12.17 1.49 -0.67
C LEU A 101 10.66 1.29 -0.57
N LEU A 102 10.19 0.53 0.41
CA LEU A 102 8.77 0.39 0.72
C LEU A 102 8.11 1.77 0.92
N GLN A 103 8.68 2.59 1.81
CA GLN A 103 8.14 3.91 2.14
C GLN A 103 8.09 4.85 0.92
N THR A 104 9.14 4.83 0.09
CA THR A 104 9.18 5.63 -1.14
C THR A 104 8.08 5.21 -2.12
N LEU A 105 7.85 3.90 -2.29
CA LEU A 105 6.81 3.39 -3.20
C LEU A 105 5.41 3.74 -2.70
N ILE A 106 5.14 3.65 -1.39
CA ILE A 106 3.86 4.06 -0.81
C ILE A 106 3.57 5.54 -1.12
N ILE A 107 4.58 6.41 -0.97
CA ILE A 107 4.42 7.84 -1.28
C ILE A 107 4.08 8.04 -2.76
N ILE A 108 4.77 7.35 -3.67
CA ILE A 108 4.50 7.41 -5.11
C ILE A 108 3.07 6.95 -5.42
N GLU A 109 2.60 5.84 -4.81
CA GLU A 109 1.25 5.32 -5.02
C GLU A 109 0.16 6.27 -4.50
N ILE A 110 0.37 6.86 -3.32
CA ILE A 110 -0.56 7.87 -2.77
C ILE A 110 -0.64 9.09 -3.70
N VAL A 111 0.51 9.54 -4.23
CA VAL A 111 0.55 10.63 -5.20
C VAL A 111 -0.15 10.23 -6.51
N ASN A 112 0.10 9.03 -7.03
CA ASN A 112 -0.54 8.52 -8.25
C ASN A 112 -2.06 8.44 -8.09
N LEU A 113 -2.55 7.95 -6.95
CA LEU A 113 -3.97 7.94 -6.62
C LEU A 113 -4.54 9.36 -6.57
N ALA A 114 -3.83 10.29 -5.91
CA ALA A 114 -4.25 11.69 -5.83
C ALA A 114 -4.28 12.38 -7.21
N LEU A 115 -3.33 12.06 -8.09
CA LEU A 115 -3.25 12.61 -9.46
C LEU A 115 -4.31 12.01 -10.39
N HIS A 116 -4.58 10.70 -10.31
CA HIS A 116 -5.66 10.06 -11.08
C HIS A 116 -7.05 10.49 -10.61
N VAL A 117 -7.20 10.83 -9.33
CA VAL A 117 -8.43 11.43 -8.79
C VAL A 117 -8.53 12.92 -9.15
N LYS A 118 -7.41 13.61 -9.36
CA LYS A 118 -7.39 15.00 -9.85
C LYS A 118 -7.76 15.04 -11.35
N PRO A 119 -8.50 16.08 -11.76
CA PRO A 119 -8.99 16.17 -13.13
C PRO A 119 -7.83 16.40 -14.09
N GLY A 120 -7.61 15.46 -15.01
CA GLY A 120 -6.94 15.75 -16.27
C GLY A 120 -7.81 16.68 -17.12
N GLN A 121 -7.16 17.66 -17.73
CA GLN A 121 -7.69 18.75 -18.56
C GLN A 121 -8.67 18.29 -19.64
#